data_AF-A0A8X6N304-F1
#
_entry.id   AF-A0A8X6N304-F1
#
_cell.length_a   1.000
_cell.length_b   1.000
_cell.length_c   1.000
_cell.angle_alpha   90.00
_cell.angle_beta   90.00
_cell.angle_gamma   90.00
#
_symmetry.space_group_name_H-M   'P 1'
#
loop_
_entity.id
_entity.type
_entity.pdbx_description
1 polymer ?
#
loop_
_entity_poly.entity_id
_entity_poly.type
_entity_poly.pdbx_seq_one_letter_code
_entity_poly.pdbx_strand_id
1 'polypeptide(L)'
;MIRKLKSFYGKTKAKTKRSLPKCPSKRKIIVENLFQEYSPGIISQKQKKFASTSGISSQVITSIKEFYASDAFSYQAPGFKDFSIIRNPEGKCKTQERYLYFTLGEITTEGEIPRISIERSKFCDLRPEQDLSKT
;
A
#
# COMPACT_ATOMS: atom_id res chain seq x y z
N MET A 1 19.97 42.55 19.39
CA MET A 1 19.35 42.14 18.11
C MET A 1 18.29 41.03 18.19
N ILE A 2 18.18 40.25 19.28
CA ILE A 2 17.33 39.04 19.36
C ILE A 2 15.81 39.33 19.39
N ARG A 3 15.36 40.49 19.89
CA ARG A 3 13.92 40.80 20.05
C ARG A 3 13.16 41.02 18.72
N LYS A 4 13.83 41.41 17.62
CA LYS A 4 13.17 41.67 16.32
C LYS A 4 12.79 40.37 15.57
N LEU A 5 13.52 39.28 15.77
CA LEU A 5 13.30 37.99 15.11
C LEU A 5 11.96 37.32 15.52
N LYS A 6 11.58 37.45 16.80
CA LYS A 6 10.34 36.84 17.32
C LYS A 6 9.07 37.43 16.72
N SER A 7 9.05 38.76 16.52
CA SER A 7 7.94 39.46 15.85
C SER A 7 7.85 39.12 14.35
N PHE A 8 8.99 38.95 13.69
CA PHE A 8 9.06 38.58 12.28
C PHE A 8 8.54 37.15 12.02
N TYR A 9 9.01 36.17 12.80
CA TYR A 9 8.57 34.77 12.65
C TYR A 9 7.06 34.60 12.82
N GLY A 10 6.47 35.26 13.83
CA GLY A 10 5.02 35.20 14.06
C GLY A 10 4.22 35.71 12.86
N LYS A 11 4.66 36.83 12.26
CA LYS A 11 4.03 37.40 11.06
C LYS A 11 4.17 36.48 9.84
N THR A 12 5.35 35.91 9.63
CA THR A 12 5.60 34.98 8.52
C THR A 12 4.76 33.72 8.66
N LYS A 13 4.74 33.10 9.85
CA LYS A 13 3.89 31.93 10.15
C LYS A 13 2.41 32.21 9.88
N ALA A 14 1.91 33.38 10.28
CA ALA A 14 0.52 33.76 10.04
C ALA A 14 0.21 33.93 8.54
N LYS A 15 1.13 34.53 7.76
CA LYS A 15 1.01 34.65 6.31
C LYS A 15 1.02 33.28 5.63
N THR A 16 1.99 32.42 5.95
CA THR A 16 2.08 31.06 5.39
C THR A 16 0.81 30.25 5.70
N LYS A 17 0.28 30.33 6.92
CA LYS A 17 -0.97 29.63 7.30
C LYS A 17 -2.17 30.07 6.45
N ARG A 18 -2.24 31.35 6.07
CA ARG A 18 -3.32 31.89 5.21
C ARG A 18 -3.19 31.45 3.76
N SER A 19 -1.96 31.25 3.28
CA SER A 19 -1.68 30.80 1.91
C SER A 19 -1.91 29.29 1.71
N LEU A 20 -1.95 28.50 2.79
CA LEU A 20 -2.21 27.07 2.71
C LEU A 20 -3.70 26.77 2.45
N PRO A 21 -4.02 25.68 1.75
CA PRO A 21 -5.41 25.26 1.53
C PRO A 21 -6.19 25.09 2.84
N LYS A 22 -7.51 25.35 2.77
CA LYS A 22 -8.44 25.09 3.88
C LYS A 22 -8.59 23.59 4.19
N CYS A 23 -8.56 22.74 3.16
CA CYS A 23 -8.68 21.29 3.27
C CYS A 23 -7.50 20.68 4.07
N PRO A 24 -7.76 19.96 5.18
CA PRO A 24 -6.72 19.38 6.03
C PRO A 24 -5.78 18.42 5.29
N SER A 25 -6.32 17.55 4.44
CA SER A 25 -5.54 16.54 3.71
C SER A 25 -4.57 17.19 2.72
N LYS A 26 -5.03 18.17 1.95
CA LYS A 26 -4.17 18.92 1.00
C LYS A 26 -3.11 19.73 1.73
N ARG A 27 -3.46 20.33 2.87
CA ARG A 27 -2.50 21.06 3.72
C ARG A 27 -1.37 20.15 4.21
N LYS A 28 -1.70 18.95 4.69
CA LYS A 28 -0.72 17.96 5.15
C LYS A 28 0.27 17.59 4.04
N ILE A 29 -0.25 17.26 2.85
CA ILE A 29 0.58 16.88 1.70
C ILE A 29 1.54 18.00 1.30
N ILE A 30 1.06 19.25 1.20
CA ILE A 30 1.91 20.39 0.83
C ILE A 30 3.00 20.61 1.87
N VAL A 31 2.68 20.51 3.17
CA VAL A 31 3.68 20.65 4.23
C VAL A 31 4.69 19.51 4.19
N GLU A 32 4.26 18.27 3.95
CA GLU A 32 5.17 17.11 3.79
C GLU A 32 6.11 17.31 2.59
N ASN A 33 5.60 17.78 1.45
CA ASN A 33 6.42 18.01 0.25
C ASN A 33 7.42 19.15 0.44
N LEU A 34 6.98 20.30 0.96
CA LEU A 34 7.86 21.43 1.26
C LEU A 34 8.94 21.03 2.27
N PHE A 35 8.59 20.20 3.25
CA PHE A 35 9.56 19.70 4.20
C PHE A 35 10.63 18.81 3.53
N GLN A 36 10.21 17.90 2.65
CA GLN A 36 11.14 17.04 1.89
C GLN A 36 12.08 17.85 1.01
N GLU A 37 11.58 18.94 0.41
CA GLU A 37 12.36 19.84 -0.46
C GLU A 37 13.41 20.65 0.33
N TYR A 38 13.03 21.26 1.45
CA TYR A 38 13.90 22.18 2.19
C TYR A 38 14.66 21.53 3.36
N SER A 39 14.31 20.31 3.77
CA SER A 39 14.97 19.60 4.88
C SER A 39 15.03 18.08 4.63
N PRO A 40 15.65 17.66 3.50
CA PRO A 40 15.81 16.24 3.21
C PRO A 40 16.62 15.57 4.33
N GLY A 41 16.06 14.52 4.93
CA GLY A 41 16.73 13.68 5.93
C GLY A 41 16.34 13.90 7.40
N ILE A 42 15.56 14.94 7.73
CA ILE A 42 15.13 15.18 9.12
C ILE A 42 13.86 14.38 9.50
N ILE A 43 12.97 14.13 8.54
CA ILE A 43 11.86 13.19 8.75
C ILE A 43 12.35 11.82 8.31
N SER A 44 12.46 10.91 9.29
CA SER A 44 12.62 9.48 9.06
C SER A 44 11.67 9.07 7.96
N GLN A 45 12.22 8.61 6.83
CA GLN A 45 11.44 7.98 5.76
C GLN A 45 10.42 7.09 6.45
N LYS A 46 9.11 7.22 6.13
CA LYS A 46 8.14 6.22 6.57
C LYS A 46 8.74 4.89 6.15
N GLN A 47 9.29 4.14 7.12
CA GLN A 47 9.81 2.83 6.83
C GLN A 47 8.61 2.14 6.21
N LYS A 48 8.72 1.77 4.93
CA LYS A 48 7.79 0.82 4.35
C LYS A 48 7.81 -0.31 5.36
N LYS A 49 6.72 -0.49 6.10
CA LYS A 49 6.56 -1.63 6.98
C LYS A 49 6.56 -2.80 6.01
N PHE A 50 7.73 -3.35 5.74
CA PHE A 50 7.82 -4.68 5.19
C PHE A 50 7.13 -5.52 6.25
N ALA A 51 5.90 -5.94 5.98
CA ALA A 51 5.16 -6.82 6.86
C ALA A 51 6.08 -8.02 7.11
N SER A 52 6.60 -8.18 8.32
CA SER A 52 7.45 -9.32 8.59
C SER A 52 6.55 -10.55 8.54
N THR A 53 6.87 -11.45 7.60
CA THR A 53 6.30 -12.80 7.51
C THR A 53 6.81 -13.71 8.62
N SER A 54 7.56 -13.17 9.59
CA SER A 54 8.33 -13.86 10.65
C SER A 54 7.48 -14.62 11.69
N GLY A 55 6.25 -15.02 11.35
CA GLY A 55 5.40 -15.87 12.20
C GLY A 55 4.40 -16.71 11.41
N ILE A 56 4.50 -16.76 10.08
CA ILE A 56 3.61 -17.56 9.23
C ILE A 56 4.45 -18.69 8.65
N SER A 57 3.97 -19.93 8.75
CA SER A 57 4.68 -21.07 8.18
C SER A 57 4.75 -20.95 6.65
N SER A 58 5.82 -21.46 6.06
CA SER A 58 5.99 -21.47 4.60
C SER A 58 4.82 -22.18 3.90
N GLN A 59 4.31 -23.26 4.49
CA GLN A 59 3.15 -24.01 4.00
C GLN A 59 1.91 -23.11 3.84
N VAL A 60 1.63 -22.29 4.85
CA VAL A 60 0.49 -21.37 4.86
C VAL A 60 0.64 -20.29 3.78
N ILE A 61 1.86 -19.76 3.59
CA ILE A 61 2.14 -18.79 2.52
C ILE A 61 1.87 -19.43 1.15
N THR A 62 2.30 -20.69 0.96
CA THR A 62 2.06 -21.44 -0.27
C THR A 62 0.57 -21.65 -0.51
N SER A 63 -0.19 -22.10 0.50
CA SER A 63 -1.64 -22.30 0.37
C SER A 63 -2.38 -21.01 0.03
N ILE A 64 -1.95 -19.86 0.57
CA ILE A 64 -2.56 -18.56 0.22
C ILE A 64 -2.26 -18.18 -1.23
N LYS A 65 -1.04 -18.42 -1.71
CA LYS A 65 -0.69 -18.17 -3.11
C LYS A 65 -1.47 -19.07 -4.06
N GLU A 66 -1.60 -20.35 -3.72
CA GLU A 66 -2.41 -21.32 -4.47
C GLU A 66 -3.89 -20.91 -4.50
N PHE A 67 -4.42 -20.41 -3.38
CA PHE A 67 -5.76 -19.88 -3.30
C PHE A 67 -5.99 -18.74 -4.31
N TYR A 68 -5.09 -17.75 -4.37
CA TYR A 68 -5.22 -16.64 -5.33
C TYR A 68 -5.05 -17.10 -6.78
N ALA A 69 -4.26 -18.15 -7.03
CA ALA A 69 -4.04 -18.72 -8.36
C ALA A 69 -5.16 -19.69 -8.81
N SER A 70 -6.05 -20.11 -7.91
CA SER A 70 -7.08 -21.10 -8.20
C SER A 70 -8.22 -20.51 -9.03
N ASP A 71 -8.59 -21.18 -10.12
CA ASP A 71 -9.71 -20.82 -10.99
C ASP A 71 -11.09 -21.00 -10.31
N ALA A 72 -11.15 -21.63 -9.13
CA ALA A 72 -12.36 -21.71 -8.33
C ALA A 72 -12.69 -20.39 -7.60
N PHE A 73 -11.66 -19.62 -7.23
CA PHE A 73 -11.79 -18.41 -6.40
C PHE A 73 -11.43 -17.12 -7.12
N SER A 74 -10.68 -17.22 -8.21
CA SER A 74 -10.32 -16.09 -9.07
C SER A 74 -10.49 -16.43 -10.54
N TYR A 75 -10.71 -15.41 -11.37
CA TYR A 75 -10.67 -15.52 -12.82
C TYR A 75 -9.57 -14.66 -13.42
N GLN A 76 -9.04 -15.14 -14.53
CA GLN A 76 -8.09 -14.40 -15.34
C GLN A 76 -8.83 -13.47 -16.29
N ALA A 77 -8.45 -12.20 -16.30
CA ALA A 77 -9.05 -11.21 -17.18
C ALA A 77 -8.77 -11.56 -18.64
N PRO A 78 -9.76 -11.58 -19.55
CA PRO A 78 -9.57 -12.07 -20.91
C PRO A 78 -8.83 -11.09 -21.83
N GLY A 79 -8.64 -9.82 -21.44
CA GLY A 79 -8.18 -8.77 -22.33
C GLY A 79 -6.67 -8.82 -22.60
N PHE A 80 -6.30 -8.50 -23.85
CA PHE A 80 -4.89 -8.34 -24.27
C PHE A 80 -4.13 -7.22 -23.55
N LYS A 81 -4.85 -6.31 -22.87
CA LYS A 81 -4.27 -5.21 -22.09
C LYS A 81 -4.26 -5.49 -20.59
N ASP A 82 -4.89 -6.59 -20.16
CA ASP A 82 -5.08 -6.90 -18.74
C ASP A 82 -3.88 -7.71 -18.24
N PHE A 83 -2.68 -7.15 -18.38
CA PHE A 83 -1.44 -7.76 -17.93
C PHE A 83 -0.62 -6.81 -17.06
N SER A 84 -0.06 -7.36 -15.99
CA SER A 84 0.93 -6.72 -15.14
C SER A 84 2.34 -7.14 -15.56
N ILE A 85 3.29 -6.20 -15.45
CA ILE A 85 4.71 -6.50 -15.68
C ILE A 85 5.40 -6.59 -14.32
N ILE A 86 5.84 -7.79 -13.97
CA ILE A 86 6.51 -8.08 -12.71
C ILE A 86 8.01 -8.15 -12.97
N ARG A 87 8.79 -7.58 -12.05
CA ARG A 87 10.24 -7.61 -12.12
C ARG A 87 10.77 -8.68 -11.20
N ASN A 88 11.16 -9.80 -11.78
CA ASN A 88 11.82 -10.91 -11.09
C ASN A 88 13.35 -10.73 -11.17
N PRO A 89 14.14 -11.43 -10.32
CA PRO A 89 15.61 -11.40 -10.41
C PRO A 89 16.15 -11.86 -11.78
N GLU A 90 15.38 -12.66 -12.52
CA GLU A 90 15.72 -13.15 -13.86
C GLU A 90 15.27 -12.22 -15.00
N GLY A 91 14.47 -11.18 -14.72
CA GLY A 91 14.00 -10.24 -15.74
C GLY A 91 12.55 -9.78 -15.56
N LYS A 92 11.99 -9.18 -16.61
CA LYS A 92 10.59 -8.74 -16.64
C LYS A 92 9.70 -9.86 -17.17
N CYS A 93 8.71 -10.28 -16.39
CA CYS A 93 7.69 -11.24 -16.82
C CYS A 93 6.35 -10.52 -16.99
N LYS A 94 5.61 -10.86 -18.05
CA LYS A 94 4.22 -10.42 -18.24
C LYS A 94 3.30 -11.47 -17.64
N THR A 95 2.44 -11.07 -16.74
CA THR A 95 1.45 -11.95 -16.11
C THR A 95 0.07 -11.33 -16.27
N GLN A 96 -0.92 -12.15 -16.60
CA GLN A 96 -2.30 -11.67 -16.80
C GLN A 96 -2.93 -11.35 -15.44
N GLU A 97 -3.70 -10.28 -15.38
CA GLU A 97 -4.38 -9.86 -14.14
C GLU A 97 -5.45 -10.89 -13.75
N ARG A 98 -5.57 -11.16 -12.45
CA ARG A 98 -6.61 -12.01 -11.87
C ARG A 98 -7.48 -11.25 -10.88
N TYR A 99 -8.76 -11.56 -10.90
CA TYR A 99 -9.81 -10.96 -10.09
C TYR A 99 -10.47 -12.03 -9.24
N LEU A 100 -10.71 -11.76 -7.96
CA LEU A 100 -11.45 -12.69 -7.09
C LEU A 100 -12.95 -12.65 -7.42
N TYR A 101 -13.60 -13.81 -7.44
CA TYR A 101 -15.06 -13.89 -7.61
C TYR A 101 -15.83 -13.39 -6.39
N PHE A 102 -15.25 -13.58 -5.21
CA PHE A 102 -15.87 -13.29 -3.93
C PHE A 102 -15.02 -12.31 -3.14
N THR A 103 -15.66 -11.56 -2.25
CA THR A 103 -14.91 -10.77 -1.28
C THR A 103 -14.29 -11.69 -0.23
N LEU A 104 -13.13 -11.31 0.32
CA LEU A 104 -12.48 -12.10 1.37
C LEU A 104 -13.37 -12.38 2.60
N GLY A 105 -14.43 -11.58 2.82
CA GLY A 105 -15.38 -11.78 3.91
C GLY A 105 -16.38 -12.91 3.64
N GLU A 106 -16.77 -13.10 2.39
CA GLU A 106 -17.67 -14.17 1.95
C GLU A 106 -16.94 -15.52 1.97
N ILE A 107 -15.69 -15.53 1.50
CA ILE A 107 -14.87 -16.75 1.43
C ILE A 107 -14.53 -17.27 2.84
N THR A 108 -14.37 -16.38 3.84
CA THR A 108 -14.17 -16.81 5.24
C THR A 108 -15.42 -17.40 5.87
N THR A 109 -16.62 -17.07 5.37
CA THR A 109 -17.89 -17.59 5.90
C THR A 109 -18.29 -18.92 5.27
N GLU A 110 -17.89 -19.17 4.02
CA GLU A 110 -18.22 -20.40 3.28
C GLU A 110 -17.33 -21.61 3.61
N GLY A 111 -16.31 -21.45 4.48
CA GLY A 111 -15.61 -22.58 5.10
C GLY A 111 -14.56 -23.28 4.21
N GLU A 112 -14.29 -22.77 3.01
CA GLU A 112 -13.35 -23.37 2.06
C GLU A 112 -11.90 -22.91 2.23
N ILE A 113 -11.66 -21.90 3.08
CA ILE A 113 -10.30 -21.52 3.47
C ILE A 113 -9.82 -22.53 4.51
N PRO A 114 -8.62 -23.15 4.37
CA PRO A 114 -8.03 -23.93 5.44
C PRO A 114 -8.08 -23.10 6.73
N ARG A 115 -8.51 -23.73 7.85
CA ARG A 115 -8.70 -23.12 9.19
C ARG A 115 -7.39 -22.53 9.74
N ILE A 116 -6.86 -21.54 9.06
CA ILE A 116 -5.64 -20.83 9.38
C ILE A 116 -6.14 -19.47 9.86
N SER A 117 -6.03 -19.25 11.16
CA SER A 117 -6.43 -18.00 11.81
C SER A 117 -5.45 -16.89 11.42
N ILE A 118 -5.60 -16.34 10.22
CA ILE A 118 -4.85 -15.18 9.74
C ILE A 118 -5.77 -13.98 9.73
N GLU A 119 -5.27 -12.87 10.27
CA GLU A 119 -5.94 -11.59 10.15
C GLU A 119 -6.07 -11.17 8.67
N ARG A 120 -7.24 -10.70 8.27
CA ARG A 120 -7.53 -10.26 6.90
C ARG A 120 -6.46 -9.33 6.32
N SER A 121 -5.91 -8.41 7.13
CA SER A 121 -4.83 -7.51 6.70
C SER A 121 -3.59 -8.30 6.24
N LYS A 122 -3.16 -9.29 7.02
CA LYS A 122 -2.00 -10.12 6.67
C LYS A 122 -2.28 -11.04 5.48
N PHE A 123 -3.53 -11.49 5.31
CA PHE A 123 -3.92 -12.25 4.13
C PHE A 123 -3.82 -11.40 2.84
N CYS A 124 -4.23 -10.13 2.90
CA CYS A 124 -4.06 -9.18 1.80
C CYS A 124 -2.58 -8.89 1.52
N ASP A 125 -1.74 -8.79 2.56
CA ASP A 125 -0.30 -8.54 2.40
C ASP A 125 0.43 -9.71 1.70
N LEU A 126 -0.12 -10.92 1.78
CA LEU A 126 0.41 -12.13 1.13
C LEU A 126 -0.12 -12.34 -0.30
N ARG A 127 -0.99 -11.44 -0.79
CA ARG A 127 -1.49 -11.50 -2.17
C ARG A 127 -0.31 -11.39 -3.15
N PRO A 128 -0.21 -12.29 -4.14
CA PRO A 128 0.80 -12.19 -5.19
C PRO A 128 0.71 -10.83 -5.90
N GLU A 129 1.85 -10.21 -6.21
CA GLU A 129 1.89 -8.93 -6.95
C GLU A 129 1.22 -9.01 -8.34
N GLN A 130 1.01 -10.24 -8.83
CA GLN A 130 0.38 -10.58 -10.09
C GLN A 130 -1.10 -10.12 -10.17
N ASP A 131 -1.76 -9.98 -9.02
CA ASP A 131 -3.21 -9.77 -8.92
C ASP A 131 -3.59 -8.30 -8.66
N LEU A 132 -2.68 -7.35 -8.84
CA LEU A 132 -2.90 -5.94 -8.50
C LEU A 132 -3.72 -5.16 -9.54
N SER A 133 -4.94 -5.61 -9.83
CA SER A 133 -5.98 -4.67 -10.26
C SER A 133 -6.47 -3.94 -9.00
N LYS A 134 -6.10 -2.66 -8.89
CA LYS A 134 -6.57 -1.78 -7.82
C LYS A 134 -8.09 -1.65 -7.95
N THR A 135 -8.83 -2.27 -7.05
CA THR A 135 -10.20 -1.86 -6.71
C THR A 135 -10.15 -0.92 -5.52
#